data_AF-A0A954JR35-F1
#
_entry.id   AF-A0A954JR35-F1
#
_cell.length_a   1.000
_cell.length_b   1.000
_cell.length_c   1.000
_cell.angle_alpha   90.00
_cell.angle_beta   90.00
_cell.angle_gamma   90.00
#
_symmetry.space_group_name_H-M   'P 1'
#
loop_
_entity.id
_entity.type
_entity.pdbx_description
1 polymer ?
#
loop_
_entity_poly.entity_id
_entity_poly.type
_entity_poly.pdbx_seq_one_letter_code
_entity_poly.pdbx_strand_id
1 'polypeptide(L)'
;MEKRKYKRRSSAEVIEDLQKQIEALETKIESKKRKDQPVLKEFAKVKKSLGKFAQLCIDHERNDLSNSVLAFLATFERQANSVLQENR
;
A
#
# COMPACT_ATOMS: atom_id res chain seq x y z
N MET A 1 18.71 -30.47 -29.70
CA MET A 1 18.05 -29.81 -28.54
C MET A 1 19.04 -29.72 -27.41
N GLU A 2 19.55 -28.53 -27.13
CA GLU A 2 20.56 -28.31 -26.09
C GLU A 2 19.91 -28.49 -24.71
N LYS A 3 20.45 -29.42 -23.91
CA LYS A 3 19.86 -29.79 -22.61
C LYS A 3 20.14 -28.67 -21.59
N ARG A 4 19.08 -28.15 -20.95
CA ARG A 4 19.18 -27.13 -19.88
C ARG A 4 20.12 -27.62 -18.77
N LYS A 5 21.28 -26.99 -18.61
CA LYS A 5 22.17 -27.21 -17.45
C LYS A 5 21.51 -26.61 -16.22
N TYR A 6 21.01 -27.46 -15.33
CA TYR A 6 20.53 -27.05 -14.02
C TYR A 6 21.73 -26.82 -13.09
N LYS A 7 21.97 -25.56 -12.73
CA LYS A 7 22.90 -25.21 -11.63
C LYS A 7 22.18 -25.52 -10.32
N ARG A 8 22.71 -26.45 -9.51
CA ARG A 8 22.22 -26.64 -8.13
C ARG A 8 22.57 -25.39 -7.34
N ARG A 9 21.58 -24.83 -6.64
CA ARG A 9 21.81 -23.67 -5.78
C ARG A 9 22.79 -24.04 -4.68
N SER A 10 23.71 -23.14 -4.39
CA SER A 10 24.61 -23.34 -3.24
C SER A 10 23.82 -23.18 -1.94
N SER A 11 24.29 -23.78 -0.86
CA SER A 11 23.70 -23.60 0.47
C SER A 11 23.62 -22.12 0.88
N ALA A 12 24.60 -21.30 0.46
CA ALA A 12 24.59 -19.85 0.69
C ALA A 12 23.45 -19.14 -0.07
N GLU A 13 23.22 -19.49 -1.34
CA GLU A 13 22.12 -18.94 -2.14
C GLU A 13 20.75 -19.30 -1.56
N VAL A 14 20.62 -20.51 -0.98
CA VAL A 14 19.39 -20.93 -0.30
C VAL A 14 19.17 -20.14 0.99
N ILE A 15 20.22 -19.89 1.76
CA ILE A 15 20.14 -19.08 3.00
C ILE A 15 19.71 -17.65 2.68
N GLU A 16 20.27 -17.04 1.63
CA GLU A 16 19.92 -15.68 1.22
C GLU A 16 18.44 -15.57 0.79
N ASP A 17 17.96 -16.55 0.00
CA ASP A 17 16.55 -16.63 -0.39
C ASP A 17 15.63 -16.76 0.83
N LEU A 18 16.03 -17.57 1.82
CA LEU A 18 15.26 -17.77 3.05
C LEU A 18 15.27 -16.52 3.93
N GLN A 19 16.40 -15.80 4.03
CA GLN A 19 16.49 -14.54 4.76
C GLN A 19 15.57 -13.48 4.15
N LYS A 20 15.55 -13.34 2.82
CA LYS A 20 14.60 -12.44 2.13
C LYS A 20 13.14 -12.79 2.40
N GLN A 21 12.83 -14.09 2.48
CA GLN A 21 11.48 -14.55 2.81
C GLN A 21 11.11 -14.24 4.27
N ILE A 22 12.05 -14.41 5.21
CA ILE A 22 11.85 -14.07 6.62
C ILE A 22 11.57 -12.57 6.76
N GLU A 23 12.38 -11.72 6.13
CA GLU A 23 12.20 -10.26 6.18
C GLU A 23 10.84 -9.83 5.59
N ALA A 24 10.42 -10.46 4.48
CA ALA A 24 9.10 -10.22 3.88
C ALA A 24 7.93 -10.70 4.77
N LEU A 25 8.14 -11.70 5.63
CA LEU A 25 7.15 -12.18 6.59
C LEU A 25 7.10 -11.30 7.84
N GLU A 26 8.25 -10.88 8.36
CA GLU A 26 8.36 -9.97 9.51
C GLU A 26 7.71 -8.63 9.22
N THR A 27 7.97 -8.03 8.05
CA THR A 27 7.30 -6.80 7.61
C THR A 27 5.78 -6.94 7.52
N LYS A 28 5.29 -8.11 7.06
CA LYS A 28 3.84 -8.40 7.05
C LYS A 28 3.27 -8.55 8.46
N ILE A 29 3.98 -9.20 9.38
CA ILE A 29 3.55 -9.34 10.78
C ILE A 29 3.51 -7.97 11.45
N GLU A 30 4.54 -7.14 11.25
CA GLU A 30 4.61 -5.79 11.83
C GLU A 30 3.48 -4.90 11.29
N SER A 31 3.17 -4.99 9.99
CA SER A 31 2.01 -4.30 9.41
C SER A 31 0.67 -4.76 10.00
N LYS A 32 0.56 -6.02 10.46
CA LYS A 32 -0.65 -6.57 11.09
C LYS A 32 -0.76 -6.21 12.57
N LYS A 33 0.37 -5.94 13.24
CA LYS A 33 0.41 -5.52 14.65
C LYS A 33 -0.04 -4.07 14.84
N ARG A 34 -0.03 -3.25 13.79
CA ARG A 34 -0.53 -1.87 13.85
C ARG A 34 -2.00 -1.85 14.25
N LYS A 35 -2.29 -1.21 15.39
CA LYS A 35 -3.64 -1.04 15.95
C LYS A 35 -4.60 -0.41 14.93
N ASP A 36 -4.09 0.49 14.10
CA ASP A 36 -4.89 1.26 13.13
C ASP A 36 -5.00 0.58 11.75
N GLN A 37 -4.41 -0.61 11.58
CA GLN A 37 -4.45 -1.35 10.31
C GLN A 37 -5.87 -1.59 9.77
N PRO A 38 -6.91 -1.85 10.60
CA PRO A 38 -8.29 -1.95 10.10
C PRO A 38 -8.80 -0.64 9.49
N VAL A 39 -8.47 0.50 10.10
CA VAL A 39 -8.87 1.83 9.62
C VAL A 39 -8.17 2.15 8.29
N LEU A 40 -6.86 1.89 8.20
CA LEU A 40 -6.09 2.11 6.96
C LEU A 40 -6.57 1.23 5.79
N LYS A 41 -7.03 0.00 6.07
CA LYS A 41 -7.63 -0.87 5.05
C LYS A 41 -8.94 -0.32 4.51
N GLU A 42 -9.83 0.15 5.38
CA GLU A 42 -11.09 0.75 4.95
C GLU A 42 -10.88 2.11 4.26
N PHE A 43 -9.89 2.88 4.72
CA PHE A 43 -9.50 4.14 4.10
C PHE A 43 -9.18 4.00 2.61
N ALA A 44 -8.48 2.93 2.20
CA ALA A 44 -8.20 2.68 0.79
C ALA A 44 -9.48 2.54 -0.07
N LYS A 45 -10.55 1.95 0.49
CA LYS A 45 -11.84 1.86 -0.19
C LYS A 45 -12.53 3.22 -0.27
N VAL A 46 -12.52 3.97 0.83
CA VAL A 46 -13.08 5.33 0.89
C VAL A 46 -12.40 6.25 -0.12
N LYS A 47 -11.06 6.24 -0.19
CA LYS A 47 -10.27 6.97 -1.18
C LYS A 47 -10.72 6.66 -2.61
N LYS A 48 -10.90 5.37 -2.93
CA LYS A 48 -11.37 4.95 -4.26
C LYS A 48 -12.77 5.48 -4.58
N SER A 49 -13.69 5.41 -3.63
CA SER A 49 -15.06 5.91 -3.82
C SER A 49 -15.12 7.43 -3.98
N LEU A 50 -14.39 8.17 -3.14
CA LEU A 50 -14.31 9.63 -3.25
C LEU A 50 -13.58 10.08 -4.51
N GLY A 51 -12.54 9.38 -4.95
CA GLY A 51 -11.89 9.66 -6.23
C GLY A 51 -12.84 9.50 -7.43
N LYS A 52 -13.68 8.45 -7.43
CA LYS A 52 -14.74 8.29 -8.44
C LYS A 52 -15.77 9.42 -8.38
N PHE A 53 -16.17 9.83 -7.18
CA PHE A 53 -17.10 10.94 -7.01
C PHE A 53 -16.52 12.27 -7.49
N ALA A 54 -15.25 12.55 -7.18
CA ALA A 54 -14.55 13.73 -7.70
C ALA A 54 -14.50 13.74 -9.23
N GLN A 55 -14.24 12.57 -9.86
CA GLN A 55 -14.30 12.45 -11.31
C GLN A 55 -15.71 12.71 -11.85
N LEU A 56 -16.75 12.14 -11.23
CA LEU A 56 -18.13 12.40 -11.61
C LEU A 56 -18.48 13.89 -11.51
N CYS A 57 -17.98 14.59 -10.48
CA CYS A 57 -18.16 16.03 -10.35
C CYS A 57 -17.48 16.79 -11.50
N ILE A 58 -16.29 16.38 -11.94
CA ILE A 58 -15.62 16.97 -13.11
C ILE A 58 -16.44 16.74 -14.38
N ASP A 59 -16.92 15.51 -14.57
CA ASP A 59 -17.70 15.12 -15.76
C ASP A 59 -19.02 15.89 -15.87
N HIS A 60 -19.55 16.39 -14.75
CA HIS A 60 -20.76 17.22 -14.66
C HIS A 60 -20.46 18.71 -14.36
N GLU A 61 -19.24 19.19 -14.65
CA GLU A 61 -18.83 20.60 -14.53
C GLU A 61 -18.92 21.19 -13.10
N ARG A 62 -19.05 20.34 -12.08
CA ARG A 62 -19.06 20.70 -10.65
C ARG A 62 -17.66 20.66 -10.05
N ASN A 63 -16.77 21.47 -10.63
CA ASN A 63 -15.36 21.56 -10.20
C ASN A 63 -15.20 22.03 -8.74
N ASP A 64 -16.15 22.82 -8.22
CA ASP A 64 -16.21 23.25 -6.82
C ASP A 64 -16.28 22.06 -5.85
N LEU A 65 -17.11 21.06 -6.17
CA LEU A 65 -17.25 19.85 -5.39
C LEU A 65 -16.04 18.92 -5.57
N SER A 66 -15.56 18.77 -6.80
CA SER A 66 -14.36 17.96 -7.08
C SER A 66 -13.15 18.47 -6.29
N ASN A 67 -12.89 19.78 -6.34
CA ASN A 67 -11.80 20.42 -5.61
C ASN A 67 -11.89 20.18 -4.10
N SER A 68 -13.11 20.30 -3.54
CA SER A 68 -13.35 20.05 -2.12
C SER A 68 -13.07 18.60 -1.72
N VAL A 69 -13.49 17.64 -2.55
CA VAL A 69 -13.27 16.20 -2.32
C VAL A 69 -11.78 15.86 -2.42
N LEU A 70 -11.08 16.40 -3.41
CA LEU A 70 -9.64 16.19 -3.59
C LEU A 70 -8.83 16.81 -2.44
N ALA A 71 -9.18 18.01 -1.99
CA ALA A 71 -8.55 18.66 -0.84
C ALA A 71 -8.77 17.87 0.47
N PHE A 72 -9.98 17.37 0.67
CA PHE A 72 -10.30 16.48 1.79
C PHE A 72 -9.46 15.20 1.73
N LEU A 73 -9.41 14.53 0.57
CA LEU A 73 -8.60 13.33 0.38
C LEU A 73 -7.12 13.57 0.67
N ALA A 74 -6.54 14.65 0.13
CA ALA A 74 -5.14 14.99 0.37
C ALA A 74 -4.83 15.19 1.87
N THR A 75 -5.71 15.91 2.57
CA THR A 75 -5.56 16.13 4.02
C THR A 75 -5.68 14.83 4.79
N PHE A 76 -6.66 14.00 4.45
CA PHE A 76 -6.93 12.76 5.15
C PHE A 76 -5.84 11.71 4.89
N GLU A 77 -5.29 11.63 3.67
CA GLU A 77 -4.11 10.83 3.36
C GLU A 77 -2.90 11.24 4.18
N ARG A 78 -2.66 12.54 4.32
CA ARG A 78 -1.55 13.04 5.14
C ARG A 78 -1.70 12.62 6.61
N GLN A 79 -2.90 12.72 7.17
CA GLN A 79 -3.19 12.31 8.55
C GLN A 79 -3.10 10.79 8.73
N ALA A 80 -3.60 10.01 7.78
CA ALA A 80 -3.48 8.55 7.81
C ALA A 80 -2.02 8.10 7.75
N ASN A 81 -1.18 8.82 7.01
CA ASN A 81 0.24 8.52 6.87
C ASN A 81 1.13 9.14 7.97
N SER A 82 0.68 10.16 8.71
CA SER A 82 1.50 10.76 9.78
C SER A 82 1.69 9.81 10.96
N VAL A 83 0.66 9.00 11.28
CA VAL A 83 0.75 7.93 12.30
C VAL A 83 1.78 6.85 11.91
N LEU A 84 2.08 6.71 10.61
CA LEU A 84 3.13 5.80 10.13
C LEU A 84 4.54 6.30 10.42
N GLN A 85 4.73 7.61 10.61
CA GLN A 85 6.05 8.20 10.87
C GLN A 85 6.38 8.32 12.37
N GLU A 86 5.38 8.42 13.25
CA GLU A 86 5.61 8.42 14.71
C GLU A 86 6.01 7.05 15.27
N ASN A 87 5.76 5.97 14.54
CA ASN A 87 6.05 4.58 14.94
C ASN A 87 7.26 3.96 14.20
N ARG A 88 8.16 4.79 13.65
CA ARG A 88 9.42 4.37 13.02
C ARG A 88 10.60 4.93 13.78
#